data_AF-A0A7Y6AHC6-F1
#
_entry.id   AF-A0A7Y6AHC6-F1
#
_cell.length_a   1.000
_cell.length_b   1.000
_cell.length_c   1.000
_cell.angle_alpha   90.00
_cell.angle_beta   90.00
_cell.angle_gamma   90.00
#
_symmetry.space_group_name_H-M   'P 1'
#
loop_
_entity.id
_entity.type
_entity.pdbx_description
1 polymer ?
#
loop_
_entity_poly.entity_id
_entity_poly.type
_entity_poly.pdbx_seq_one_letter_code
_entity_poly.pdbx_strand_id
1 'polypeptide(L)'
;PGLFTDLHQNPELRATVIDRLESRAREQFRALVRAAAARGAVRPDADPDVLLDAILGAVFTRSVGHAEMPPDFVEALAALVVDGVAARS
;
A
#
# COMPACT_ATOMS: atom_id res chain seq x y z
N PRO A 1 9.36 -21.77 -11.83
CA PRO A 1 9.99 -20.58 -12.43
C PRO A 1 9.04 -19.38 -12.29
N GLY A 2 9.38 -18.43 -11.41
CA GLY A 2 8.51 -17.32 -11.06
C GLY A 2 9.15 -15.99 -11.44
N LEU A 3 8.33 -15.04 -11.91
CA LEU A 3 8.69 -13.66 -12.21
C LEU A 3 9.56 -13.00 -11.10
N PHE A 4 9.33 -13.38 -9.84
CA PHE A 4 10.09 -12.92 -8.68
C PHE A 4 11.54 -13.44 -8.62
N THR A 5 11.80 -14.63 -9.17
CA THR A 5 13.14 -15.22 -9.30
C THR A 5 13.92 -14.52 -10.41
N ASP A 6 13.27 -14.22 -11.55
CA ASP A 6 13.89 -13.54 -12.68
C ASP A 6 14.24 -12.07 -12.35
N LEU A 7 13.40 -11.41 -11.56
CA LEU A 7 13.66 -10.06 -11.00
C LEU A 7 14.80 -10.02 -9.98
N HIS A 8 15.11 -11.15 -9.32
CA HIS A 8 16.26 -11.26 -8.42
C HIS A 8 17.58 -11.44 -9.18
N GLN A 9 17.52 -12.02 -10.39
CA GLN A 9 18.68 -12.36 -11.20
C GLN A 9 19.17 -11.18 -12.07
N ASN A 10 18.40 -10.10 -12.20
CA ASN A 10 18.73 -8.91 -12.98
C ASN A 10 18.59 -7.61 -12.15
N PRO A 11 19.62 -7.27 -11.33
CA PRO A 11 19.57 -6.11 -10.42
C PRO A 11 19.35 -4.78 -11.13
N GLU A 12 19.89 -4.62 -12.34
CA GLU A 12 19.78 -3.38 -13.13
C GLU A 12 18.36 -3.13 -13.66
N LEU A 13 17.65 -4.19 -14.05
CA LEU A 13 16.25 -4.13 -14.48
C LEU A 13 15.34 -3.83 -13.28
N ARG A 14 15.66 -4.43 -12.13
CA ARG A 14 14.96 -4.19 -10.86
C ARG A 14 15.08 -2.72 -10.44
N ALA A 15 16.30 -2.19 -10.36
CA ALA A 15 16.56 -0.82 -9.93
C ALA A 15 15.96 0.24 -10.88
N THR A 16 15.96 0.00 -12.20
CA THR A 16 15.51 1.05 -13.12
C THR A 16 14.00 1.04 -13.33
N VAL A 17 13.38 -0.14 -13.39
CA VAL A 17 11.95 -0.26 -13.73
C VAL A 17 11.08 -0.31 -12.48
N ILE A 18 11.44 -1.12 -11.48
CA ILE A 18 10.64 -1.25 -10.26
C ILE A 18 10.71 0.04 -9.45
N ASP A 19 11.90 0.61 -9.23
CA ASP A 19 12.01 1.81 -8.39
C ASP A 19 11.30 3.01 -9.03
N ARG A 20 11.28 3.11 -10.37
CA ARG A 20 10.51 4.14 -11.08
C ARG A 20 9.01 3.93 -10.98
N LEU A 21 8.55 2.68 -11.12
CA LEU A 21 7.13 2.35 -10.97
C LEU A 21 6.66 2.58 -9.53
N GLU A 22 7.45 2.18 -8.54
CA GLU A 22 7.18 2.41 -7.13
C GLU A 22 7.15 3.91 -6.83
N SER A 23 8.15 4.66 -7.26
CA SER A 23 8.20 6.12 -7.06
C SER A 23 6.97 6.81 -7.65
N ARG A 24 6.57 6.43 -8.87
CA ARG A 24 5.38 6.97 -9.53
C ARG A 24 4.09 6.59 -8.79
N ALA A 25 3.97 5.34 -8.33
CA ALA A 25 2.82 4.89 -7.56
C ALA A 25 2.70 5.67 -6.23
N ARG A 26 3.84 5.88 -5.54
CA ARG A 26 3.91 6.70 -4.32
C ARG A 26 3.50 8.14 -4.58
N GLU A 27 4.01 8.77 -5.63
CA GLU A 27 3.61 10.14 -6.01
C GLU A 27 2.11 10.27 -6.29
N GLN A 28 1.55 9.33 -7.04
CA GLN A 28 0.11 9.28 -7.33
C GLN A 28 -0.71 9.11 -6.04
N PHE A 29 -0.28 8.22 -5.15
CA PHE A 29 -0.95 8.00 -3.88
C PHE A 29 -0.89 9.23 -2.96
N ARG A 30 0.29 9.87 -2.86
CA ARG A 30 0.45 11.14 -2.13
C ARG A 30 -0.49 12.22 -2.68
N ALA A 31 -0.63 12.33 -4.01
CA ALA A 31 -1.55 13.27 -4.63
C ALA A 31 -3.01 12.97 -4.27
N LEU A 32 -3.40 11.69 -4.27
CA LEU A 32 -4.74 11.25 -3.88
C LEU A 32 -5.05 11.59 -2.42
N VAL A 33 -4.13 11.30 -1.50
CA VAL A 33 -4.29 11.59 -0.06
C VAL A 33 -4.37 13.09 0.19
N ARG A 34 -3.50 13.89 -0.44
CA ARG A 34 -3.57 15.37 -0.35
C ARG A 34 -4.89 15.92 -0.85
N ALA A 35 -5.37 15.41 -1.99
CA ALA A 35 -6.67 15.80 -2.52
C ALA A 35 -7.79 15.42 -1.55
N ALA A 36 -7.71 14.26 -0.89
CA ALA A 36 -8.69 13.83 0.11
C ALA A 36 -8.67 14.69 1.39
N ALA A 37 -7.49 15.07 1.87
CA ALA A 37 -7.32 15.98 3.00
C ALA A 37 -7.93 17.36 2.69
N ALA A 38 -7.72 17.89 1.48
CA ALA A 38 -8.28 19.18 1.06
C ALA A 38 -9.83 19.22 1.07
N ARG A 39 -10.50 18.06 0.96
CA ARG A 39 -11.98 17.92 1.06
C ARG A 39 -12.45 17.55 2.47
N GLY A 40 -11.54 17.45 3.44
CA GLY A 40 -11.85 17.00 4.80
C GLY A 40 -12.16 15.50 4.92
N ALA A 41 -11.86 14.69 3.89
CA ALA A 41 -12.12 13.25 3.90
C ALA A 41 -11.01 12.43 4.59
N VAL A 42 -9.83 13.03 4.78
CA VAL A 42 -8.69 12.43 5.50
C VAL A 42 -8.13 13.49 6.45
N ARG A 43 -7.60 13.06 7.60
CA ARG A 43 -6.95 13.95 8.56
C ARG A 43 -5.82 14.76 7.89
N PRO A 44 -5.69 16.07 8.15
CA PRO A 44 -4.70 16.91 7.47
C PRO A 44 -3.25 16.56 7.81
N ASP A 45 -3.02 15.81 8.89
CA ASP A 45 -1.72 15.34 9.37
C ASP A 45 -1.45 13.86 9.02
N ALA A 46 -2.28 13.22 8.18
CA ALA A 46 -2.01 11.86 7.71
C ALA A 46 -0.74 11.84 6.85
N ASP A 47 0.19 10.95 7.17
CA ASP A 47 1.34 10.66 6.32
C ASP A 47 0.92 9.67 5.20
N PRO A 48 0.92 10.10 3.92
CA PRO A 48 0.56 9.24 2.79
C PRO A 48 1.53 8.08 2.57
N ASP A 49 2.81 8.20 2.93
CA ASP A 49 3.78 7.14 2.72
C ASP A 49 3.59 6.02 3.77
N VAL A 50 3.41 6.39 5.03
CA VAL A 50 3.07 5.43 6.10
C VAL A 50 1.76 4.71 5.79
N LEU A 51 0.76 5.45 5.30
CA LEU A 51 -0.53 4.89 4.90
C LEU A 51 -0.37 3.84 3.78
N LEU A 52 0.41 4.15 2.74
CA LEU A 52 0.66 3.22 1.65
C LEU A 52 1.45 2.00 2.10
N ASP A 53 2.47 2.19 2.93
CA ASP A 53 3.29 1.11 3.46
C ASP A 53 2.48 0.14 4.34
N ALA A 54 1.52 0.65 5.13
CA ALA A 54 0.62 -0.19 5.91
C ALA A 54 -0.26 -1.07 5.01
N ILE A 55 -0.81 -0.50 3.93
CA ILE A 55 -1.63 -1.23 2.95
C ILE A 55 -0.79 -2.29 2.23
N LEU A 56 0.36 -1.89 1.68
CA LEU A 56 1.26 -2.77 0.94
C LEU A 56 1.82 -3.88 1.83
N GLY A 57 2.21 -3.57 3.07
CA GLY A 57 2.69 -4.54 4.04
C GLY A 57 1.64 -5.60 4.35
N ALA A 58 0.40 -5.19 4.62
CA ALA A 58 -0.69 -6.13 4.92
C ALA A 58 -1.00 -7.06 3.72
N VAL A 59 -1.05 -6.50 2.51
CA VAL A 59 -1.26 -7.27 1.27
C VAL A 59 -0.09 -8.22 0.99
N PHE A 60 1.14 -7.74 1.18
CA PHE A 60 2.36 -8.53 0.97
C PHE A 60 2.45 -9.70 1.96
N THR A 61 2.25 -9.45 3.25
CA THR A 61 2.25 -10.49 4.29
C THR A 61 1.20 -11.57 4.00
N ARG A 62 0.02 -11.19 3.52
CA ARG A 62 -0.99 -12.18 3.13
C ARG A 62 -0.63 -12.95 1.87
N SER A 63 -0.16 -12.26 0.84
CA SER A 63 0.22 -12.87 -0.44
C SER A 63 1.37 -13.87 -0.30
N VAL A 64 2.27 -13.64 0.65
CA VAL A 64 3.44 -14.51 0.88
C VAL A 64 3.20 -15.56 1.97
N GLY A 65 2.44 -15.21 3.02
CA GLY A 65 2.28 -16.03 4.22
C GLY A 65 1.04 -16.91 4.27
N HIS A 66 0.02 -16.66 3.43
CA HIS A 66 -1.25 -17.39 3.45
C HIS A 66 -1.58 -17.99 2.08
N ALA A 67 -2.15 -19.20 2.08
CA ALA A 67 -2.53 -19.90 0.85
C ALA A 67 -3.69 -19.21 0.10
N GLU A 68 -4.57 -18.52 0.82
CA GLU A 68 -5.72 -17.80 0.25
C GLU A 68 -5.94 -16.45 0.96
N MET A 69 -6.24 -15.42 0.19
CA MET A 69 -6.69 -14.12 0.68
C MET A 69 -8.21 -14.18 0.87
N PRO A 70 -8.74 -13.98 2.10
CA PRO A 70 -10.17 -13.95 2.33
C PRO A 70 -10.84 -12.90 1.43
N PRO A 71 -12.04 -13.18 0.89
CA PRO A 71 -12.71 -12.27 -0.05
C PRO A 71 -13.05 -10.91 0.57
N ASP A 72 -13.14 -10.84 1.90
CA ASP A 72 -13.47 -9.64 2.68
C ASP A 72 -12.23 -8.88 3.21
N PHE A 73 -11.02 -9.37 2.94
CA PHE A 73 -9.80 -8.79 3.51
C PHE A 73 -9.57 -7.35 3.07
N VAL A 74 -9.84 -7.02 1.81
CA VAL A 74 -9.62 -5.67 1.26
C VAL A 74 -10.55 -4.67 1.95
N GLU A 75 -11.84 -4.97 2.03
CA GLU A 75 -12.83 -4.18 2.77
C GLU A 75 -12.46 -4.02 4.25
N ALA A 76 -12.06 -5.11 4.91
CA ALA A 76 -11.66 -5.07 6.32
C ALA A 76 -10.41 -4.20 6.55
N LEU A 77 -9.42 -4.30 5.67
CA LEU A 77 -8.21 -3.48 5.72
C LEU A 77 -8.53 -2.00 5.47
N ALA A 78 -9.38 -1.71 4.48
CA ALA A 78 -9.81 -0.34 4.19
C ALA A 78 -10.53 0.29 5.39
N ALA A 79 -11.48 -0.42 6.00
CA ALA A 79 -12.17 0.03 7.20
C ALA A 79 -11.18 0.26 8.36
N LEU A 80 -10.27 -0.68 8.61
CA LEU A 80 -9.25 -0.56 9.65
C LEU A 80 -8.37 0.68 9.49
N VAL A 81 -7.93 0.93 8.26
CA VAL A 81 -7.01 2.03 7.93
C VAL A 81 -7.71 3.39 7.97
N VAL A 82 -8.98 3.45 7.56
CA VAL A 82 -9.76 4.69 7.53
C VAL A 82 -10.33 5.03 8.92
N ASP A 83 -10.90 4.05 9.61
CA ASP A 83 -11.61 4.26 10.88
C ASP A 83 -10.68 4.12 12.11
N GLY A 84 -9.53 3.46 11.94
CA GLY A 84 -8.63 3.13 13.05
C GLY A 84 -9.20 2.07 14.00
N VAL A 85 -8.43 1.72 15.04
CA VAL A 85 -8.80 0.68 16.03
C VAL A 85 -9.26 1.24 17.38
N ALA A 86 -9.11 2.55 17.60
CA ALA A 86 -9.47 3.15 18.87
C ALA A 86 -10.99 3.13 19.06
N ALA A 87 -11.44 2.74 20.26
CA ALA A 87 -12.85 2.85 20.61
C ALA A 87 -13.26 4.33 20.61
N ARG A 88 -14.34 4.66 19.90
CA ARG A 88 -14.94 5.99 19.97
C ARG A 88 -15.66 6.11 21.32
N SER A 89 -15.26 7.07 22.14
CA SER A 89 -15.89 7.40 23.43
C SER A 89 -16.76 8.64 23.30
#